data_AF-A0AAC9IZ13-F1
#
_entry.id   AF-A0AAC9IZ13-F1
#
_cell.length_a   1.000
_cell.length_b   1.000
_cell.length_c   1.000
_cell.angle_alpha   90.00
_cell.angle_beta   90.00
_cell.angle_gamma   90.00
#
_symmetry.space_group_name_H-M   'P 1'
#
loop_
_entity.id
_entity.type
_entity.pdbx_description
1 polymer ?
#
loop_
_entity_poly.entity_id
_entity_poly.type
_entity_poly.pdbx_seq_one_letter_code
_entity_poly.pdbx_strand_id
1 'polypeptide(L)'
;MSLSRVQLSGKDILEKEFKTAMRGYNQEEVDEFLDSVIQDYDTFSQEIERLQQENERLKKTSQDQTRTRSSVQQNTQVNYDVLKRLSNLEKAVFGKKFNESDSEM
;
A
#
# COMPACT_ATOMS: atom_id res chain seq x y z
N MET A 1 14.29 -4.27 0.23
CA MET A 1 15.49 -4.72 -0.49
C MET A 1 16.50 -3.59 -0.39
N SER A 2 17.72 -3.85 0.09
CA SER A 2 18.67 -2.77 0.29
C SER A 2 19.33 -2.40 -1.05
N LEU A 3 19.21 -1.13 -1.44
CA LEU A 3 19.92 -0.51 -2.56
C LEU A 3 21.45 -0.63 -2.42
N SER A 4 21.93 -1.06 -1.25
CA SER A 4 23.33 -1.34 -0.89
C SER A 4 24.01 -2.43 -1.73
N ARG A 5 23.30 -3.09 -2.65
CA ARG A 5 23.88 -4.10 -3.56
C ARG A 5 24.26 -3.53 -4.92
N VAL A 6 23.83 -2.32 -5.27
CA VAL A 6 24.16 -1.68 -6.54
C VAL A 6 25.51 -0.98 -6.40
N GLN A 7 26.49 -1.41 -7.20
CA GLN A 7 27.89 -1.00 -7.07
C GLN A 7 28.26 0.22 -7.92
N LEU A 8 27.46 0.52 -8.94
CA LEU A 8 27.73 1.56 -9.93
C LEU A 8 26.45 2.36 -10.18
N SER A 9 26.59 3.66 -10.37
CA SER A 9 25.55 4.54 -10.94
C SER A 9 25.81 4.78 -12.43
N GLY A 10 24.80 5.25 -13.17
CA GLY A 10 24.98 5.67 -14.56
C GLY A 10 26.08 6.71 -14.73
N LYS A 11 26.20 7.63 -13.77
CA LYS A 11 27.29 8.61 -13.70
C LYS A 11 28.67 7.94 -13.55
N ASP A 12 28.79 6.95 -12.66
CA ASP A 12 30.06 6.24 -12.45
C ASP A 12 30.50 5.49 -13.72
N ILE A 13 29.55 5.02 -14.52
CA ILE A 13 29.82 4.35 -15.81
C ILE A 13 30.27 5.38 -16.85
N LEU A 14 29.60 6.53 -16.92
CA LEU A 14 29.94 7.62 -17.85
C LEU A 14 31.33 8.20 -17.59
N GLU A 15 31.70 8.40 -16.33
CA GLU A 15 33.00 8.96 -15.93
C GLU A 15 34.12 7.90 -15.91
N LYS A 16 33.84 6.67 -16.32
CA LYS A 16 34.79 5.57 -16.24
C LYS A 16 35.82 5.62 -17.36
N GLU A 17 37.07 5.88 -17.00
CA GLU A 17 38.20 5.73 -17.91
C GLU A 17 38.84 4.33 -17.80
N PHE A 18 39.04 3.68 -18.95
CA PHE A 18 39.75 2.41 -19.06
C PHE A 18 41.19 2.62 -19.54
N LYS A 19 42.12 1.81 -19.02
CA LYS A 19 43.51 1.83 -19.48
C LYS A 19 43.60 1.17 -20.86
N THR A 20 44.31 1.80 -21.78
CA THR A 20 44.61 1.21 -23.09
C THR A 20 45.76 0.22 -23.00
N ALA A 21 45.72 -0.82 -23.84
CA ALA A 21 46.77 -1.84 -23.95
C ALA A 21 46.98 -2.19 -25.43
N MET A 22 48.16 -2.74 -25.78
CA MET A 22 48.49 -3.13 -27.16
C MET A 22 47.45 -4.07 -27.82
N ARG A 23 46.70 -4.81 -27.00
CA ARG A 23 45.58 -5.64 -27.44
C ARG A 23 44.43 -5.39 -26.48
N GLY A 24 43.28 -5.00 -27.01
CA GLY A 24 42.09 -4.65 -26.23
C GLY A 24 40.87 -4.59 -27.13
N TYR A 25 39.72 -4.29 -26.52
CA TYR A 25 38.49 -4.02 -27.25
C TYR A 25 38.58 -2.69 -28.01
N ASN A 26 37.80 -2.56 -29.08
CA ASN A 26 37.64 -1.28 -29.75
C ASN A 26 36.93 -0.31 -28.80
N GLN A 27 37.52 0.87 -28.61
CA GLN A 27 36.96 1.88 -27.72
C GLN A 27 35.56 2.33 -28.17
N GLU A 28 35.34 2.53 -29.48
CA GLU A 28 34.03 2.97 -30.00
C GLU A 28 32.93 1.94 -29.72
N GLU A 29 33.21 0.64 -29.93
CA GLU A 29 32.25 -0.43 -29.62
C GLU A 29 31.96 -0.54 -28.12
N VAL A 30 32.97 -0.29 -27.27
CA VAL A 30 32.79 -0.28 -25.82
C VAL A 30 31.95 0.93 -25.41
N ASP A 31 32.21 2.11 -25.95
CA ASP A 31 31.48 3.33 -25.62
C ASP A 31 30.00 3.22 -26.04
N GLU A 32 29.70 2.74 -27.25
CA GLU A 32 28.32 2.49 -27.70
C GLU A 32 27.58 1.48 -26.80
N PHE A 33 28.28 0.45 -26.33
CA PHE A 33 27.72 -0.51 -25.38
C PHE A 33 27.47 0.12 -24.02
N LEU A 34 28.40 0.93 -23.51
CA LEU A 34 28.25 1.62 -22.23
C LEU A 34 27.13 2.65 -22.25
N ASP A 35 26.90 3.34 -23.37
CA ASP A 35 25.75 4.23 -23.56
C ASP A 35 24.42 3.48 -23.39
N SER A 36 24.32 2.29 -23.99
CA SER A 36 23.13 1.43 -23.84
C SER A 36 22.94 0.98 -22.39
N VAL A 37 24.03 0.61 -21.70
CA VAL A 37 23.97 0.23 -20.29
C VAL A 37 23.55 1.41 -19.40
N ILE A 38 24.04 2.63 -19.67
CA ILE A 38 23.63 3.83 -18.93
C ILE A 38 22.13 4.07 -19.12
N GLN A 39 21.62 3.97 -20.35
CA GLN A 39 20.20 4.12 -20.63
C GLN A 39 19.33 3.09 -19.88
N ASP A 40 19.79 1.85 -19.79
CA ASP A 40 19.11 0.81 -19.01
C ASP A 40 19.12 1.12 -17.51
N TYR A 41 20.22 1.64 -16.97
CA TYR A 41 20.32 2.07 -15.57
C TYR A 41 19.31 3.17 -15.23
N ASP A 42 19.13 4.14 -16.13
CA ASP A 42 18.13 5.19 -15.98
C ASP A 42 16.71 4.61 -16.03
N THR A 43 16.46 3.69 -16.98
CA THR A 43 15.17 3.01 -17.12
C THR A 43 14.82 2.20 -15.87
N PHE A 44 15.78 1.45 -15.32
CA PHE A 44 15.58 0.71 -14.07
C PHE A 44 15.32 1.63 -12.89
N SER A 45 16.03 2.77 -12.82
CA SER A 45 15.83 3.75 -11.75
C SER A 45 14.41 4.33 -11.78
N GLN A 46 13.93 4.71 -12.97
CA GLN A 46 12.56 5.20 -13.17
C GLN A 46 11.51 4.13 -12.82
N GLU A 47 11.73 2.88 -13.22
CA GLU A 47 10.78 1.79 -12.94
C GLU A 47 10.75 1.46 -11.44
N ILE A 48 11.90 1.47 -10.77
CA ILE A 48 11.97 1.30 -9.31
C ILE A 48 11.21 2.43 -8.61
N GLU A 49 11.40 3.68 -9.03
CA GLU A 49 10.68 4.82 -8.46
C GLU A 49 9.17 4.68 -8.67
N ARG A 50 8.73 4.36 -9.90
CA ARG A 50 7.32 4.12 -10.23
C ARG A 50 6.71 3.04 -9.34
N LEU A 51 7.38 1.90 -9.21
CA LEU A 51 6.93 0.80 -8.37
C LEU A 51 6.90 1.16 -6.88
N GLN A 52 7.86 1.95 -6.40
CA GLN A 52 7.87 2.42 -5.01
C GLN A 52 6.69 3.36 -4.75
N GLN A 53 6.44 4.33 -5.63
CA GLN A 53 5.29 5.24 -5.53
C GLN A 53 3.96 4.48 -5.57
N GLU A 54 3.83 3.49 -6.45
CA GLU A 54 2.64 2.63 -6.52
C GLU A 54 2.46 1.83 -5.21
N ASN A 55 3.54 1.25 -4.67
CA ASN A 55 3.50 0.53 -3.41
C ASN A 55 3.06 1.42 -2.25
N GLU A 56 3.58 2.64 -2.17
CA GLU A 56 3.18 3.61 -1.16
C GLU A 56 1.71 3.99 -1.27
N ARG A 57 1.21 4.22 -2.50
CA ARG A 57 -0.19 4.51 -2.75
C ARG A 57 -1.08 3.35 -2.31
N LEU A 58 -0.74 2.12 -2.69
CA LEU A 58 -1.51 0.92 -2.33
C LEU A 58 -1.52 0.69 -0.80
N LYS A 59 -0.39 0.93 -0.12
CA LYS A 59 -0.30 0.84 1.34
C LYS A 59 -1.20 1.87 2.03
N LYS A 60 -1.22 3.12 1.55
CA LYS A 60 -2.12 4.17 2.08
C LYS A 60 -3.58 3.77 1.92
N THR A 61 -3.99 3.35 0.71
CA THR A 61 -5.37 2.90 0.45
C THR A 61 -5.76 1.70 1.33
N SER A 62 -4.85 0.74 1.52
CA SER A 62 -5.11 -0.43 2.36
C SER A 62 -5.28 -0.07 3.84
N GLN A 63 -4.49 0.88 4.35
CA GLN A 63 -4.66 1.40 5.71
C GLN A 63 -5.99 2.13 5.88
N ASP A 64 -6.38 2.96 4.92
CA ASP A 64 -7.66 3.70 4.97
C ASP A 64 -8.87 2.75 4.85
N GLN A 65 -8.80 1.72 4.02
CA GLN A 65 -9.84 0.68 3.96
C GLN A 65 -9.94 -0.11 5.26
N THR A 66 -8.81 -0.38 5.91
CA THR A 66 -8.82 -1.07 7.21
C THR A 66 -9.46 -0.19 8.28
N ARG A 67 -9.09 1.10 8.35
CA ARG A 67 -9.68 2.06 9.30
C ARG A 67 -11.18 2.24 9.11
N THR A 68 -11.65 2.33 7.86
CA THR A 68 -13.08 2.47 7.56
C THR A 68 -13.87 1.20 7.87
N ARG A 69 -13.33 0.00 7.62
CA ARG A 69 -13.98 -1.25 8.04
C ARG A 69 -14.09 -1.37 9.56
N SER A 70 -13.04 -0.99 10.29
CA SER A 70 -13.06 -0.98 11.76
C SER A 70 -14.13 -0.05 12.32
N SER A 71 -14.25 1.17 11.78
CA SER A 71 -15.24 2.14 12.26
C SER A 71 -16.67 1.73 11.92
N VAL A 72 -16.91 1.13 10.75
CA VAL A 72 -18.22 0.59 10.39
C VAL A 72 -18.61 -0.58 11.30
N GLN A 73 -17.72 -1.53 11.57
CA GLN A 73 -17.99 -2.64 12.50
C GLN A 73 -18.30 -2.15 13.91
N GLN A 74 -17.54 -1.17 14.43
CA GLN A 74 -17.81 -0.58 15.73
C GLN A 74 -19.18 0.10 15.79
N ASN A 75 -19.55 0.87 14.75
CA ASN A 75 -20.87 1.51 14.68
C ASN A 75 -22.01 0.48 14.62
N THR A 76 -21.85 -0.61 13.84
CA THR A 76 -22.87 -1.67 13.78
C THR A 76 -23.05 -2.35 15.14
N GLN A 77 -21.96 -2.61 15.87
CA GLN A 77 -22.03 -3.22 17.21
C GLN A 77 -22.73 -2.31 18.22
N VAL A 78 -22.40 -1.01 18.24
CA VAL A 78 -23.06 -0.02 19.12
C VAL A 78 -24.54 0.11 18.78
N ASN A 79 -24.90 0.18 17.50
CA ASN A 79 -26.30 0.25 17.06
C ASN A 79 -27.09 -0.98 17.51
N TYR A 80 -26.52 -2.18 17.41
CA TYR A 80 -27.16 -3.42 17.88
C TYR A 80 -27.42 -3.39 19.40
N ASP A 81 -26.43 -2.94 20.19
CA ASP A 81 -26.58 -2.84 21.65
C ASP A 81 -27.64 -1.81 22.06
N VAL A 82 -27.73 -0.68 21.35
CA VAL A 82 -28.76 0.34 21.57
C VAL A 82 -30.15 -0.24 21.28
N LEU A 83 -30.33 -0.91 20.14
CA LEU A 83 -31.60 -1.56 19.79
C LEU A 83 -32.00 -2.63 20.81
N LYS A 84 -31.04 -3.42 21.31
CA LYS A 84 -31.30 -4.43 22.34
C LYS A 84 -31.73 -3.80 23.67
N ARG A 85 -31.11 -2.69 24.08
CA ARG A 85 -31.51 -1.93 25.28
C ARG A 85 -32.89 -1.29 25.11
N LEU A 86 -33.17 -0.69 23.95
CA LEU A 86 -34.48 -0.14 23.62
C LEU A 86 -35.56 -1.23 23.67
N SER A 87 -35.33 -2.39 23.05
CA SER A 87 -36.27 -3.52 23.10
C SER A 87 -36.52 -4.01 24.52
N ASN A 88 -35.49 -4.06 25.36
CA ASN A 88 -35.65 -4.43 26.78
C ASN A 88 -36.45 -3.37 27.56
N LEU A 89 -36.22 -2.08 27.29
CA LEU A 89 -36.98 -0.97 27.86
C LEU A 89 -38.45 -1.02 27.41
N GLU A 90 -38.72 -1.26 26.13
CA GLU A 90 -40.06 -1.43 25.59
C GLU A 90 -40.77 -2.61 26.24
N LYS A 91 -40.10 -3.76 26.39
CA LYS A 91 -40.67 -4.90 27.13
C LYS A 91 -40.97 -4.57 28.59
N ALA A 92 -40.11 -3.80 29.27
CA ALA A 92 -40.35 -3.42 30.66
C ALA A 92 -41.52 -2.42 30.81
N VAL A 93 -41.63 -1.46 29.89
CA VAL A 93 -42.63 -0.38 29.93
C VAL A 93 -43.98 -0.83 29.36
N PHE A 94 -43.99 -1.61 28.29
CA PHE A 94 -45.20 -2.05 27.57
C PHE A 94 -45.57 -3.51 27.83
N GLY A 95 -44.66 -4.35 28.33
CA GLY A 95 -44.96 -5.76 28.64
C GLY A 95 -45.99 -5.93 29.77
N LYS A 96 -46.18 -4.92 30.62
CA LYS A 96 -47.30 -4.89 31.57
C LYS A 96 -48.64 -4.50 30.92
N LYS A 97 -48.64 -3.73 29.81
CA LYS A 97 -49.89 -3.29 29.17
C LYS A 97 -50.59 -4.38 28.35
N PHE A 98 -49.86 -5.36 27.83
CA PHE A 98 -50.46 -6.50 27.12
C PHE A 98 -51.05 -7.55 28.07
N ASN A 99 -50.46 -7.75 29.25
CA ASN A 99 -50.96 -8.73 30.20
C ASN A 99 -52.23 -8.26 30.94
N GLU A 100 -52.45 -6.96 31.11
CA GLU A 100 -53.70 -6.44 31.68
C GLU A 100 -54.85 -6.45 30.66
N SER A 101 -54.59 -6.23 29.36
CA SER A 101 -55.65 -6.24 28.33
C SER A 101 -56.18 -7.63 27.97
N ASP A 102 -55.38 -8.68 28.16
CA ASP A 102 -55.82 -10.08 27.93
C ASP A 102 -56.47 -10.72 29.17
N SER A 103 -56.44 -10.04 30.32
CA SER A 103 -57.03 -10.54 31.58
C SER A 103 -58.47 -10.05 31.82
N GLU A 104 -59.01 -9.17 30.96
CA GLU A 104 -60.36 -8.59 31.06
C GLU A 104 -61.30 -9.02 29.90
N MET A 105 -60.95 -10.06 29.11
CA MET A 105 -61.86 -10.68 28.12
C MET A 105 -62.36 -12.06 28.56
#